data_AF-A0A162CY50-F1
#
_entry.id   AF-A0A162CY50-F1
#
_cell.length_a   1.000
_cell.length_b   1.000
_cell.length_c   1.000
_cell.angle_alpha   90.00
_cell.angle_beta   90.00
_cell.angle_gamma   90.00
#
_symmetry.space_group_name_H-M   'P 1'
#
loop_
_entity.id
_entity.type
_entity.pdbx_description
1 polymer ?
#
loop_
_entity_poly.entity_id
_entity_poly.type
_entity_poly.pdbx_seq_one_letter_code
_entity_poly.pdbx_strand_id
1 'polypeptide(L)'
;MTNFFTHKFRKKSPIEIIGIILFGIIAITGLAILFGFVIMWLWNWLMPEIFGLTTLTYWQAVGLFILLKLLIGGCGSGGSGKSSSKKSKNDCKKDSKTDFSKWKYYDKFWKEEGDEYYRQFVERQSGQTEENTSESE
;
A
#
# COMPACT_ATOMS: atom_id res chain seq x y z
N MET A 1 -4.49 -44.79 31.85
CA MET A 1 -3.64 -44.05 30.87
C MET A 1 -4.61 -43.51 29.83
N THR A 2 -4.91 -42.23 29.65
CA THR A 2 -4.17 -40.96 29.79
C THR A 2 -5.20 -39.83 29.85
N ASN A 3 -5.13 -38.96 30.87
CA ASN A 3 -5.83 -37.67 30.87
C ASN A 3 -4.79 -36.59 30.55
N PHE A 4 -4.79 -36.05 29.34
CA PHE A 4 -3.97 -34.88 29.00
C PHE A 4 -4.70 -33.94 28.04
N PHE A 5 -4.46 -32.65 28.26
CA PHE A 5 -4.92 -31.47 27.51
C PHE A 5 -6.21 -30.78 27.96
N THR A 6 -6.18 -30.26 29.19
CA THR A 6 -6.85 -28.99 29.49
C THR A 6 -6.00 -27.85 28.91
N HIS A 7 -6.35 -27.41 27.70
CA HIS A 7 -5.81 -26.17 27.14
C HIS A 7 -6.30 -25.00 28.01
N LYS A 8 -5.45 -24.52 28.92
CA LYS A 8 -5.66 -23.27 29.65
C LYS A 8 -5.63 -22.15 28.62
N PHE A 9 -6.79 -21.78 28.07
CA PHE A 9 -6.96 -20.47 27.46
C PHE A 9 -6.68 -19.48 28.57
N ARG A 10 -5.46 -18.93 28.57
CA ARG A 10 -5.08 -17.82 29.42
C ARG A 10 -5.94 -16.64 28.95
N LYS A 11 -7.17 -16.57 29.47
CA LYS A 11 -8.09 -15.46 29.29
C LYS A 11 -7.34 -14.25 29.83
N LYS A 12 -6.72 -13.47 28.95
CA LYS A 12 -6.27 -12.13 29.32
C LYS A 12 -7.48 -11.45 29.93
N SER A 13 -7.31 -10.87 31.11
CA SER A 13 -8.43 -10.25 31.80
C SER A 13 -9.06 -9.19 30.88
N PRO A 14 -10.39 -9.02 30.87
CA PRO A 14 -11.04 -7.96 30.09
C PRO A 14 -10.44 -6.57 30.41
N ILE A 15 -9.89 -6.41 31.61
CA ILE A 15 -9.16 -5.22 32.09
C ILE A 15 -7.87 -4.98 31.30
N GLU A 16 -7.06 -6.01 31.04
CA GLU A 16 -5.85 -5.87 30.20
C GLU A 16 -6.18 -5.46 28.77
N ILE A 17 -7.27 -5.99 28.21
CA ILE A 17 -7.70 -5.68 26.84
C ILE A 17 -8.13 -4.22 26.75
N ILE A 18 -8.91 -3.74 27.72
CA ILE A 18 -9.32 -2.34 27.82
C ILE A 18 -8.09 -1.43 27.94
N GLY A 19 -7.11 -1.81 28.75
CA GLY A 19 -5.85 -1.08 28.89
C GLY A 19 -5.08 -0.95 27.57
N ILE A 20 -4.96 -2.04 26.80
CA ILE A 20 -4.29 -2.04 25.50
C ILE A 20 -5.04 -1.17 24.48
N ILE A 21 -6.38 -1.24 24.45
CA ILE A 21 -7.19 -0.42 23.54
C ILE A 21 -7.04 1.06 23.85
N LEU A 22 -7.12 1.45 25.13
CA LEU A 22 -6.90 2.84 25.57
C LEU A 22 -5.51 3.34 25.19
N PHE A 23 -4.47 2.55 25.46
CA PHE A 23 -3.10 2.89 25.10
C PHE A 23 -2.93 3.04 23.58
N GLY A 24 -3.55 2.16 22.79
CA GLY A 24 -3.55 2.25 21.33
C GLY A 24 -4.19 3.54 20.82
N ILE A 25 -5.35 3.91 21.36
CA ILE A 25 -6.04 5.16 20.97
C ILE A 25 -5.18 6.38 21.32
N ILE A 26 -4.58 6.40 22.51
CA ILE A 26 -3.70 7.50 22.95
C ILE A 26 -2.47 7.61 22.05
N ALA A 27 -1.82 6.49 21.74
CA ALA A 27 -0.65 6.47 20.87
C ALA A 27 -0.97 6.96 19.45
N ILE A 28 -2.09 6.50 18.87
CA ILE A 28 -2.56 6.95 17.55
C ILE A 28 -2.90 8.43 17.56
N THR A 29 -3.58 8.90 18.60
CA THR A 29 -3.96 10.31 18.73
C THR A 29 -2.73 11.21 18.88
N GLY A 30 -1.76 10.81 19.70
CA GLY A 30 -0.50 11.53 19.85
C GLY A 30 0.30 11.59 18.55
N LEU A 31 0.37 10.47 17.81
CA LEU A 31 1.02 10.44 16.49
C LEU A 31 0.30 11.34 15.48
N ALA A 32 -1.03 11.36 15.47
CA ALA A 32 -1.82 12.21 14.57
C ALA A 32 -1.57 13.70 14.84
N ILE A 33 -1.51 14.09 16.12
CA ILE A 33 -1.20 15.47 16.51
C ILE A 33 0.22 15.85 16.10
N LEU A 34 1.20 14.98 16.36
CA LEU A 34 2.59 15.20 15.95
C LEU A 34 2.70 15.40 14.44
N PHE A 35 2.04 14.54 13.66
CA PHE A 35 2.06 14.62 12.22
C PHE A 35 1.37 15.90 11.70
N GLY A 36 0.21 16.26 12.28
CA GLY A 36 -0.47 17.51 11.98
C GLY A 36 0.38 18.74 12.26
N PHE A 37 1.13 18.73 13.36
CA PHE A 37 2.06 19.82 13.72
C PHE A 37 3.22 19.94 12.75
N VAL A 38 3.84 18.81 12.35
CA VAL A 38 4.92 18.79 11.35
C VAL A 38 4.43 19.33 10.01
N ILE A 39 3.24 18.92 9.56
CA ILE A 39 2.64 19.43 8.31
C ILE A 39 2.43 20.94 8.40
N MET A 40 1.84 21.42 9.50
CA MET A 40 1.61 22.86 9.70
C MET A 40 2.92 23.64 9.67
N TRP A 41 3.94 23.18 10.40
CA TRP A 41 5.23 23.85 10.49
C TRP A 41 5.95 23.87 9.14
N LEU A 42 6.02 22.73 8.46
CA LEU A 42 6.66 22.61 7.15
C LEU A 42 5.94 23.46 6.10
N TRP A 43 4.61 23.44 6.09
CA TRP A 43 3.84 24.24 5.14
C TRP A 43 4.03 25.73 5.37
N ASN A 44 3.93 26.19 6.63
CA ASN A 44 4.06 27.61 6.96
C ASN A 44 5.46 28.16 6.69
N TRP A 45 6.48 27.30 6.68
CA TRP A 45 7.82 27.69 6.30
C TRP A 45 8.00 27.72 4.77
N LEU A 46 7.54 26.68 4.07
CA LEU A 46 7.88 26.50 2.65
C LEU A 46 6.94 27.23 1.69
N MET A 47 5.62 27.07 1.86
CA MET A 47 4.64 27.50 0.85
C MET A 47 4.45 29.03 0.79
N PRO A 48 4.38 29.76 1.92
CA PRO A 48 4.36 31.22 1.91
C PRO A 48 5.65 31.83 1.34
N GLU A 49 6.81 31.24 1.63
CA GLU A 49 8.11 31.78 1.21
C GLU A 49 8.35 31.58 -0.29
N ILE A 50 8.01 30.40 -0.84
CA ILE A 50 8.24 30.09 -2.26
C ILE A 50 7.14 30.64 -3.16
N PHE A 51 5.87 30.57 -2.73
CA PHE A 51 4.71 30.83 -3.59
C PHE A 51 3.85 32.03 -3.14
N GLY A 52 4.19 32.68 -2.02
CA GLY A 52 3.38 33.79 -1.49
C GLY A 52 2.00 33.38 -1.00
N LEU A 53 1.79 32.10 -0.68
CA LEU A 53 0.50 31.56 -0.25
C LEU A 53 0.22 31.84 1.23
N THR A 54 -1.05 31.73 1.62
CA THR A 54 -1.49 31.91 3.02
C THR A 54 -0.96 30.81 3.93
N THR A 55 -0.61 31.16 5.17
CA THR A 55 -0.28 30.20 6.23
C THR A 55 -1.46 29.31 6.58
N LEU A 56 -1.20 28.05 6.93
CA LEU A 56 -2.18 27.11 7.45
C LEU A 56 -2.23 27.15 8.98
N THR A 57 -3.45 27.15 9.52
CA THR A 57 -3.72 26.82 10.92
C THR A 57 -3.73 25.31 11.13
N TYR A 58 -3.60 24.85 12.39
CA TYR A 58 -3.61 23.41 12.71
C TYR A 58 -4.83 22.67 12.15
N TRP A 59 -6.02 23.24 12.28
CA TRP A 59 -7.25 22.65 11.75
C TRP A 59 -7.27 22.58 10.22
N GLN A 60 -6.67 23.57 9.53
CA GLN A 60 -6.54 23.53 8.08
C GLN A 60 -5.51 22.48 7.62
N ALA A 61 -4.38 22.35 8.32
CA ALA A 61 -3.38 21.33 8.03
C ALA A 61 -3.94 19.91 8.21
N VAL A 62 -4.68 19.67 9.30
CA VAL A 62 -5.36 18.39 9.55
C VAL A 62 -6.46 18.15 8.50
N GLY A 63 -7.27 19.16 8.17
CA GLY A 63 -8.30 19.06 7.13
C GLY A 63 -7.72 18.73 5.75
N LEU A 64 -6.62 19.38 5.37
CA LEU A 64 -5.91 19.12 4.13
C LEU A 64 -5.32 17.70 4.11
N PHE A 65 -4.75 17.24 5.23
CA PHE A 65 -4.25 15.87 5.36
C PHE A 65 -5.38 14.84 5.22
N ILE A 66 -6.53 15.06 5.84
CA ILE A 66 -7.69 14.16 5.72
C ILE A 66 -8.21 14.15 4.28
N LEU A 67 -8.30 15.31 3.63
CA LEU A 67 -8.73 15.42 2.25
C LEU A 67 -7.76 14.70 1.31
N LEU A 68 -6.46 14.89 1.48
CA LEU A 68 -5.42 14.16 0.75
C LEU A 68 -5.51 12.66 0.99
N LYS A 69 -5.73 12.24 2.25
CA LYS A 69 -5.91 10.83 2.60
C LYS A 69 -7.19 10.26 1.99
N LEU A 70 -8.25 11.05 1.83
CA LEU A 70 -9.48 10.61 1.17
C LEU A 70 -9.27 10.46 -0.34
N LEU A 71 -8.57 11.41 -0.97
CA LEU A 71 -8.26 11.38 -2.41
C LEU A 71 -7.26 10.27 -2.77
N ILE A 72 -6.18 10.13 -2.01
CA ILE A 72 -5.10 9.15 -2.26
C ILE A 72 -5.41 7.79 -1.61
N GLY A 73 -6.00 7.78 -0.42
CA GLY A 73 -6.31 6.56 0.34
C GLY A 73 -7.67 5.94 0.04
N GLY A 74 -8.50 6.56 -0.81
CA GLY A 74 -9.77 5.99 -1.30
C GLY A 74 -9.61 4.85 -2.31
N CYS A 75 -8.39 4.60 -2.80
CA CYS A 75 -8.09 3.55 -3.78
C CYS A 75 -6.86 2.75 -3.33
N GLY A 76 -7.06 1.67 -2.56
CA GLY A 76 -6.00 0.69 -2.29
C GLY A 76 -5.78 0.26 -0.85
N SER A 77 -6.84 -0.11 -0.12
CA SER A 77 -6.67 -0.99 1.06
C SER A 77 -6.63 -2.45 0.59
N GLY A 78 -5.52 -2.80 -0.05
CA GLY A 78 -5.19 -4.17 -0.46
C GLY A 78 -4.16 -4.78 0.48
N GLY A 79 -4.64 -5.39 1.58
CA GLY A 79 -4.01 -6.55 2.19
C GLY A 79 -3.05 -6.34 3.36
N SER A 80 -3.49 -6.75 4.56
CA SER A 80 -2.71 -7.63 5.46
C SER A 80 -3.55 -8.06 6.67
N GLY A 81 -3.91 -9.35 6.78
CA GLY A 81 -4.48 -9.88 8.04
C GLY A 81 -5.34 -11.15 7.97
N LYS A 82 -4.68 -12.30 7.78
CA LYS A 82 -5.07 -13.69 8.13
C LYS A 82 -6.50 -14.01 8.66
N SER A 83 -7.12 -14.94 7.92
CA SER A 83 -7.79 -16.18 8.38
C SER A 83 -9.32 -16.25 8.55
N SER A 84 -9.82 -17.36 8.00
CA SER A 84 -11.08 -18.07 8.26
C SER A 84 -12.39 -17.53 7.67
N SER A 85 -12.83 -18.23 6.63
CA SER A 85 -14.21 -18.65 6.36
C SER A 85 -15.35 -17.69 6.74
N LYS A 86 -15.97 -17.07 5.73
CA LYS A 86 -17.31 -17.46 5.24
C LYS A 86 -17.76 -16.48 4.15
N LYS A 87 -18.27 -17.09 3.10
CA LYS A 87 -18.99 -16.55 1.96
C LYS A 87 -20.00 -15.48 2.37
N SER A 88 -19.89 -14.28 1.81
CA SER A 88 -21.02 -13.37 1.63
C SER A 88 -20.81 -12.64 0.30
N LYS A 89 -21.68 -12.95 -0.66
CA LYS A 89 -21.79 -12.26 -1.94
C LYS A 89 -22.36 -10.88 -1.64
N ASN A 90 -21.62 -9.83 -1.96
CA ASN A 90 -22.22 -8.55 -2.30
C ASN A 90 -21.57 -8.09 -3.60
N ASP A 91 -22.41 -8.03 -4.63
CA ASP A 91 -22.13 -7.43 -5.92
C ASP A 91 -21.61 -6.01 -5.74
N CYS A 92 -20.33 -5.83 -6.00
CA CYS A 92 -19.76 -4.58 -6.43
C CYS A 92 -19.04 -4.88 -7.73
N LYS A 93 -19.77 -4.78 -8.85
CA LYS A 93 -19.16 -4.59 -10.17
C LYS A 93 -18.31 -3.33 -10.09
N LYS A 94 -17.01 -3.51 -9.90
CA LYS A 94 -16.00 -2.52 -10.21
C LYS A 94 -15.10 -3.15 -11.26
N ASP A 95 -15.46 -2.89 -12.52
CA ASP A 95 -14.54 -2.89 -13.65
C ASP A 95 -13.42 -1.88 -13.34
N SER A 96 -12.47 -2.29 -12.50
CA SER A 96 -11.17 -1.64 -12.37
C SER A 96 -10.17 -2.69 -12.79
N LYS A 97 -9.61 -2.50 -13.99
CA LYS A 97 -8.59 -3.31 -14.65
C LYS A 97 -7.25 -3.31 -13.88
N THR A 98 -7.28 -3.69 -12.62
CA THR A 98 -6.09 -4.01 -11.82
C THR A 98 -6.34 -5.39 -11.20
N ASP A 99 -6.50 -6.36 -12.10
CA ASP A 99 -6.44 -7.78 -11.77
C ASP A 99 -5.00 -8.10 -11.33
N PHE A 100 -4.68 -7.80 -10.06
CA PHE A 100 -3.48 -8.32 -9.40
C PHE A 100 -3.42 -9.86 -9.46
N SER A 101 -4.56 -10.51 -9.71
CA SER A 101 -4.68 -11.92 -10.07
C SER A 101 -3.91 -12.30 -11.35
N LYS A 102 -3.81 -11.40 -12.34
CA LYS A 102 -3.02 -11.64 -13.56
C LYS A 102 -1.52 -11.65 -13.33
N TRP A 103 -1.02 -10.91 -12.33
CA TRP A 103 0.41 -10.89 -11.98
C TRP A 103 0.93 -12.29 -11.69
N LYS A 104 0.10 -13.15 -11.07
CA LYS A 104 0.47 -14.54 -10.79
C LYS A 104 0.86 -15.31 -12.05
N TYR A 105 0.21 -15.04 -13.19
CA TYR A 105 0.56 -15.67 -14.47
C TYR A 105 1.78 -15.02 -15.12
N TYR A 106 2.00 -13.72 -14.90
CA TYR A 106 3.19 -13.02 -15.40
C TYR A 106 4.49 -13.55 -14.77
N ASP A 107 4.51 -13.75 -13.45
CA ASP A 107 5.65 -14.35 -12.75
C ASP A 107 5.95 -15.77 -13.23
N LYS A 108 4.89 -16.57 -13.47
CA LYS A 108 5.00 -17.93 -13.97
C LYS A 108 5.56 -17.96 -15.40
N PHE A 109 5.03 -17.11 -16.28
CA PHE A 109 5.49 -16.98 -17.67
C PHE A 109 6.97 -16.61 -17.75
N TRP A 110 7.43 -15.61 -16.98
CA TRP A 110 8.84 -15.20 -16.99
C TRP A 110 9.80 -16.27 -16.46
N LYS A 111 9.35 -17.14 -15.55
CA LYS A 111 10.15 -18.26 -15.03
C LYS A 111 10.21 -19.46 -15.96
N GLU A 112 9.13 -19.74 -16.66
CA GLU A 112 9.02 -20.94 -17.52
C GLU A 112 9.46 -20.67 -18.96
N GLU A 113 9.12 -19.51 -19.52
CA GLU A 113 9.28 -19.21 -20.95
C GLU A 113 10.10 -17.93 -21.23
N GLY A 114 10.35 -17.09 -20.21
CA GLY A 114 10.91 -15.74 -20.40
C GLY A 114 12.30 -15.68 -21.04
N ASP A 115 13.21 -16.60 -20.71
CA ASP A 115 14.61 -16.56 -21.20
C ASP A 115 14.68 -16.80 -22.72
N GLU A 116 13.88 -17.72 -23.25
CA GLU A 116 13.87 -18.04 -24.68
C GLU A 116 13.33 -16.87 -25.52
N TYR A 117 12.24 -16.23 -25.08
CA TYR A 117 11.70 -15.05 -25.76
C TYR A 117 12.62 -13.84 -25.65
N TYR A 118 13.32 -13.68 -24.52
CA TYR A 118 14.30 -12.61 -24.36
C TYR A 118 15.49 -12.79 -25.31
N ARG A 119 16.01 -14.02 -25.46
CA ARG A 119 17.08 -14.33 -26.41
C ARG A 119 16.67 -14.03 -27.85
N GLN A 120 15.48 -14.48 -28.27
CA GLN A 120 14.94 -14.17 -29.61
C GLN A 120 14.72 -12.66 -29.83
N PHE A 121 14.41 -11.92 -28.78
CA PHE A 121 14.30 -10.46 -28.87
C PHE A 121 15.66 -9.80 -29.08
N VAL A 122 16.68 -10.20 -28.31
CA VAL A 122 18.05 -9.69 -28.46
C VAL A 122 18.60 -10.02 -29.85
N GLU A 123 18.38 -11.25 -30.34
CA GLU A 123 18.82 -11.69 -31.66
C GLU A 123 18.19 -10.91 -32.81
N ARG A 124 16.89 -10.58 -32.71
CA ARG A 124 16.22 -9.67 -33.65
C ARG A 124 16.78 -8.25 -33.61
N GLN A 125 17.14 -7.75 -32.43
CA GLN A 125 17.71 -6.41 -32.29
C GLN A 125 19.16 -6.34 -32.79
N SER A 126 19.95 -7.39 -32.58
CA SER A 126 21.32 -7.46 -33.12
C SER A 126 21.32 -7.60 -34.64
N GLY A 127 20.44 -8.44 -35.21
CA GLY A 127 20.32 -8.59 -36.66
C GLY A 127 19.87 -7.30 -37.38
N GLN A 128 18.94 -6.55 -36.78
CA GLN A 128 18.55 -5.23 -37.30
C GLN A 128 19.68 -4.21 -37.23
N THR A 129 20.54 -4.28 -36.22
CA THR A 129 21.68 -3.36 -36.11
C THR A 129 22.73 -3.63 -37.20
N GLU A 130 22.91 -4.89 -37.59
CA GLU A 130 23.83 -5.27 -38.67
C GLU A 130 23.29 -4.96 -40.08
N GLU A 131 21.99 -5.14 -40.33
CA GLU A 131 21.37 -4.71 -41.60
C GLU A 131 21.39 -3.18 -41.79
N ASN A 132 21.09 -2.40 -40.75
CA ASN A 132 21.10 -0.92 -40.84
C ASN A 132 22.53 -0.34 -41.02
N THR A 133 23.58 -1.08 -40.64
CA THR A 133 24.97 -0.64 -40.80
C THR A 133 25.51 -0.95 -42.21
N SER A 134 24.93 -1.92 -42.93
CA SER A 134 25.36 -2.32 -44.28
C SER A 134 24.64 -1.60 -45.42
N GLU A 135 23.50 -0.95 -45.15
CA GLU A 135 22.81 -0.06 -46.13
C GLU A 135 23.32 1.40 -46.11
N SER A 136 24.28 1.75 -45.24
CA SER A 136 24.83 3.11 -45.11
C SER A 136 26.29 3.27 -45.61
N GLU A 137 26.83 2.27 -46.30
CA GLU A 137 28.10 2.33 -47.05
C GLU A 137 27.90 2.48 -48.57
#